data_AF-A0A538S3X6-F1
#
_entry.id   AF-A0A538S3X6-F1
#
_cell.length_a   1.000
_cell.length_b   1.000
_cell.length_c   1.000
_cell.angle_alpha   90.00
_cell.angle_beta   90.00
_cell.angle_gamma   90.00
#
_symmetry.space_group_name_H-M   'P 1'
#
loop_
_entity.id
_entity.type
_entity.pdbx_description
1 polymer ?
#
loop_
_entity_poly.entity_id
_entity_poly.type
_entity_poly.pdbx_seq_one_letter_code
_entity_poly.pdbx_strand_id
1 'polypeptide(L)'
;MNDDTRKLLKVFGVAVTDAEAETERLAGTAAQLSASSSKEEIAKILKDASDLCQELNTRWLEITQRVFAIQNRLQHQLAEAGARLQGMK
;
A
#
# COMPACT_ATOMS: atom_id res chain seq x y z
N MET A 1 -21.23 3.69 -1.69
CA MET A 1 -19.76 3.64 -1.66
C MET A 1 -19.29 3.13 -3.00
N ASN A 2 -18.38 3.80 -3.72
CA ASN A 2 -17.92 3.34 -5.05
C ASN A 2 -17.32 1.93 -4.92
N ASP A 3 -17.80 0.98 -5.73
CA ASP A 3 -17.33 -0.42 -5.76
C ASP A 3 -15.81 -0.54 -5.99
N ASP A 4 -15.18 0.40 -6.68
CA ASP A 4 -13.73 0.46 -6.88
C ASP A 4 -12.99 0.67 -5.56
N THR A 5 -13.53 1.53 -4.68
CA THR A 5 -12.94 1.75 -3.35
C THR A 5 -13.06 0.49 -2.50
N ARG A 6 -14.20 -0.23 -2.58
CA ARG A 6 -14.37 -1.49 -1.83
C ARG A 6 -13.39 -2.56 -2.31
N LYS A 7 -13.21 -2.69 -3.63
CA LYS A 7 -12.25 -3.62 -4.22
C LYS A 7 -10.82 -3.28 -3.80
N LEU A 8 -10.44 -2.01 -3.88
CA LEU A 8 -9.10 -1.55 -3.50
C LEU A 8 -8.79 -1.85 -2.02
N LEU A 9 -9.71 -1.54 -1.12
CA LEU A 9 -9.53 -1.82 0.31
C LEU A 9 -9.44 -3.33 0.59
N LYS A 10 -10.21 -4.16 -0.13
CA LYS A 10 -10.13 -5.61 0.01
C LYS A 10 -8.76 -6.13 -0.44
N VAL A 11 -8.26 -5.67 -1.60
CA VAL A 11 -6.95 -6.07 -2.12
C VAL A 11 -5.84 -5.65 -1.16
N PHE A 12 -5.87 -4.41 -0.68
CA PHE A 12 -4.89 -3.92 0.29
C PHE A 12 -4.95 -4.69 1.60
N GLY A 13 -6.15 -4.95 2.13
CA GLY A 13 -6.30 -5.71 3.37
C GLY A 13 -5.69 -7.11 3.26
N VAL A 14 -5.97 -7.82 2.16
CA VAL A 14 -5.35 -9.12 1.87
C VAL A 14 -3.84 -8.99 1.76
N ALA A 15 -3.33 -8.03 1.00
CA ALA A 15 -1.89 -7.83 0.83
C ALA A 15 -1.16 -7.54 2.15
N VAL A 16 -1.77 -6.78 3.06
CA VAL A 16 -1.20 -6.51 4.40
C VAL A 16 -1.18 -7.79 5.24
N THR A 17 -2.27 -8.54 5.30
CA THR A 17 -2.32 -9.79 6.08
C THR A 17 -1.36 -10.85 5.55
N ASP A 18 -1.26 -10.99 4.22
CA ASP A 18 -0.31 -11.90 3.59
C ASP A 18 1.13 -11.45 3.89
N ALA A 19 1.39 -10.14 3.90
CA ALA A 19 2.70 -9.62 4.20
C ALA A 19 3.11 -9.77 5.67
N GLU A 20 2.18 -9.71 6.61
CA GLU A 20 2.47 -10.01 8.03
C GLU A 20 2.99 -11.45 8.18
N ALA A 21 2.27 -12.42 7.61
CA ALA A 21 2.67 -13.82 7.64
C ALA A 21 4.01 -14.06 6.92
N GLU A 22 4.20 -13.42 5.76
CA GLU A 22 5.43 -13.57 4.97
C GLU A 22 6.63 -12.91 5.65
N THR A 23 6.43 -11.78 6.34
CA THR A 23 7.48 -11.12 7.12
C THR A 23 7.96 -12.02 8.25
N GLU A 24 7.05 -12.67 8.99
CA GLU A 24 7.41 -13.64 10.03
C GLU A 24 8.18 -14.83 9.46
N ARG A 25 7.73 -15.36 8.31
CA ARG A 25 8.41 -16.46 7.61
C ARG A 25 9.84 -16.07 7.19
N LEU A 26 10.00 -14.89 6.59
CA LEU A 26 11.30 -14.38 6.13
C LEU A 26 12.24 -14.11 7.32
N ALA A 27 11.74 -13.50 8.39
CA ALA A 27 12.51 -13.28 9.61
C ALA A 27 12.96 -14.60 10.26
N GLY A 28 12.06 -15.59 10.32
CA GLY A 28 12.38 -16.92 10.80
C GLY A 28 13.45 -17.62 9.94
N THR A 29 13.35 -17.49 8.62
CA THR A 29 14.35 -18.04 7.69
C THR A 29 15.70 -17.35 7.84
N ALA A 30 15.70 -16.02 7.97
CA ALA A 30 16.91 -15.23 8.17
C ALA A 30 17.62 -15.57 9.50
N ALA A 31 16.85 -15.86 10.56
CA ALA A 31 17.40 -16.27 11.85
C ALA A 31 18.13 -17.63 11.82
N GLN A 32 17.86 -18.48 10.82
CA GLN A 32 18.56 -19.75 10.61
C GLN A 32 19.80 -19.62 9.73
N LEU A 33 20.09 -18.43 9.18
CA LEU A 33 21.31 -18.19 8.42
C LEU A 33 22.54 -18.34 9.32
N SER A 34 23.59 -18.90 8.75
CA SER A 34 24.86 -19.13 9.43
C SER A 34 26.03 -18.82 8.50
N ALA A 35 27.25 -18.87 9.05
CA ALA A 35 28.47 -18.66 8.24
C ALA A 35 28.65 -19.70 7.12
N SER A 36 27.97 -20.85 7.19
CA SER A 36 27.96 -21.88 6.14
C SER A 36 26.85 -21.70 5.10
N SER A 37 25.94 -20.75 5.28
CA SER A 37 24.90 -20.47 4.29
C SER A 37 25.51 -19.97 2.99
N SER A 38 24.98 -20.46 1.87
CA SER A 38 25.40 -20.07 0.53
C SER A 38 25.01 -18.62 0.23
N LYS A 39 25.73 -18.00 -0.71
CA LYS A 39 25.39 -16.65 -1.17
C LYS A 39 24.03 -16.63 -1.85
N GLU A 40 23.66 -17.71 -2.52
CA GLU A 40 22.40 -17.91 -3.21
C GLU A 40 21.22 -17.91 -2.23
N GLU A 41 21.35 -18.58 -1.07
CA GLU A 41 20.34 -18.57 -0.01
C GLU A 41 20.14 -17.17 0.57
N ILE A 42 21.24 -16.45 0.85
CA ILE A 42 21.19 -15.08 1.36
C ILE A 42 20.55 -14.14 0.32
N ALA A 43 20.98 -14.22 -0.93
CA ALA A 43 20.45 -13.40 -2.01
C ALA A 43 18.96 -13.65 -2.23
N LYS A 44 18.50 -14.90 -2.10
CA LYS A 44 17.08 -15.25 -2.19
C LYS A 44 16.26 -14.57 -1.10
N ILE A 45 16.67 -14.66 0.16
CA ILE A 45 15.92 -14.04 1.27
C ILE A 45 15.86 -12.52 1.11
N LEU A 46 16.97 -11.89 0.71
CA LEU A 46 17.02 -10.45 0.48
C LEU A 46 16.11 -10.02 -0.68
N LYS A 47 16.07 -10.82 -1.75
CA LYS A 47 15.17 -10.58 -2.87
C LYS A 47 13.72 -10.72 -2.45
N ASP A 48 13.35 -11.83 -1.81
CA ASP A 48 11.98 -12.10 -1.37
C ASP A 48 11.48 -10.99 -0.43
N ALA A 49 12.33 -10.51 0.49
CA ALA A 49 12.01 -9.37 1.35
C ALA A 49 11.85 -8.05 0.58
N SER A 50 12.68 -7.82 -0.45
CA SER A 50 12.59 -6.62 -1.28
C SER A 50 11.32 -6.61 -2.13
N ASP A 51 10.97 -7.76 -2.71
CA ASP A 51 9.75 -7.96 -3.50
C ASP A 51 8.50 -7.74 -2.62
N LEU A 52 8.52 -8.24 -1.37
CA LEU A 52 7.45 -8.00 -0.41
C LEU A 52 7.28 -6.51 -0.07
N CYS A 53 8.39 -5.81 0.21
CA CYS A 53 8.38 -4.37 0.47
C CYS A 53 7.84 -3.59 -0.73
N GLN A 54 8.22 -3.98 -1.94
CA GLN A 54 7.76 -3.33 -3.16
C GLN A 54 6.25 -3.48 -3.37
N GLU A 55 5.70 -4.67 -3.13
CA GLU A 55 4.25 -4.90 -3.24
C GLU A 55 3.50 -4.04 -2.22
N LEU A 56 3.91 -4.03 -0.95
CA LEU A 56 3.29 -3.20 0.08
C LEU A 56 3.32 -1.71 -0.27
N ASN A 57 4.46 -1.22 -0.73
CA ASN A 57 4.61 0.18 -1.15
C ASN A 57 3.69 0.52 -2.34
N THR A 58 3.56 -0.40 -3.29
CA THR A 58 2.67 -0.23 -4.44
C THR A 58 1.22 -0.13 -3.99
N ARG A 59 0.75 -1.05 -3.15
CA ARG A 59 -0.62 -1.05 -2.62
C ARG A 59 -0.91 0.17 -1.74
N TRP A 60 0.07 0.58 -0.93
CA TRP A 60 -0.03 1.79 -0.12
C TRP A 60 -0.18 3.05 -0.97
N LEU A 61 0.59 3.15 -2.06
CA LEU A 61 0.50 4.26 -3.00
C LEU A 61 -0.88 4.32 -3.67
N GLU A 62 -1.41 3.19 -4.14
CA GLU A 62 -2.74 3.10 -4.77
C GLU A 62 -3.85 3.63 -3.82
N ILE A 63 -3.83 3.23 -2.55
CA ILE A 63 -4.78 3.74 -1.54
C ILE A 63 -4.59 5.23 -1.31
N THR A 64 -3.35 5.68 -1.11
CA THR A 64 -3.07 7.08 -0.82
C THR A 64 -3.55 7.98 -1.95
N GLN A 65 -3.26 7.61 -3.20
CA GLN A 65 -3.75 8.31 -4.39
C GLN A 65 -5.27 8.35 -4.45
N ARG A 66 -5.94 7.24 -4.11
CA ARG A 66 -7.41 7.20 -4.09
C ARG A 66 -7.99 8.13 -3.02
N VAL A 67 -7.39 8.19 -1.83
CA VAL A 67 -7.80 9.09 -0.75
C VAL A 67 -7.64 10.55 -1.18
N PHE A 68 -6.49 10.91 -1.77
CA PHE A 68 -6.26 12.26 -2.27
C PHE A 68 -7.25 12.66 -3.38
N ALA A 69 -7.57 11.75 -4.31
CA ALA A 69 -8.57 12.02 -5.33
C ALA A 69 -9.96 12.35 -4.74
N ILE A 70 -10.36 11.65 -3.66
CA ILE A 70 -11.62 11.92 -2.96
C ILE A 70 -11.58 13.29 -2.28
N GLN A 71 -10.49 13.60 -1.57
CA GLN A 71 -10.31 14.87 -0.86
C GLN A 71 -10.29 16.06 -1.83
N ASN A 72 -9.52 15.97 -2.90
CA ASN A 72 -9.42 17.02 -3.92
C ASN A 72 -10.77 17.28 -4.59
N ARG A 73 -11.51 16.22 -4.92
CA ARG A 73 -12.85 16.36 -5.50
C ARG A 73 -13.81 17.09 -4.55
N LEU A 74 -13.79 16.75 -3.26
CA LEU A 74 -14.62 17.44 -2.27
C LEU A 74 -14.24 18.92 -2.15
N GLN A 75 -12.95 19.21 -2.00
CA GLN A 75 -12.46 20.59 -1.90
C GLN A 75 -12.84 21.43 -3.12
N HIS A 76 -12.72 20.87 -4.32
CA HIS A 76 -13.13 21.54 -5.55
C HIS A 76 -14.63 21.86 -5.56
N GLN A 77 -15.48 20.88 -5.24
CA GLN A 77 -16.94 21.08 -5.17
C GLN A 77 -17.34 22.15 -4.15
N LEU A 78 -16.68 22.18 -2.99
CA LEU A 78 -16.93 23.19 -1.96
C LEU A 78 -16.45 24.57 -2.41
N ALA A 79 -15.31 24.67 -3.08
CA ALA A 79 -14.80 25.93 -3.64
C ALA A 79 -15.75 26.48 -4.72
N GLU A 80 -16.24 25.64 -5.63
CA GLU A 80 -17.23 26.04 -6.64
C GLU A 80 -18.53 26.52 -6.01
N ALA A 81 -19.06 25.80 -5.01
CA ALA A 81 -20.27 26.20 -4.30
C ALA A 81 -20.09 27.55 -3.59
N GLY A 82 -18.94 27.75 -2.93
CA GLY A 82 -18.59 29.02 -2.30
C GLY A 82 -18.51 30.17 -3.29
N ALA A 83 -17.84 29.97 -4.44
CA ALA A 83 -17.73 30.98 -5.49
C ALA A 83 -19.09 31.39 -6.07
N ARG A 84 -19.98 30.43 -6.32
CA ARG A 84 -21.36 30.71 -6.78
C ARG A 84 -22.12 31.59 -5.79
N LEU A 85 -22.03 31.27 -4.49
CA LEU A 85 -22.72 32.04 -3.45
C LEU A 85 -22.14 33.45 -3.26
N GLN A 86 -20.84 33.66 -3.51
CA GLN A 86 -20.22 34.98 -3.48
C GLN A 86 -20.61 35.85 -4.69
N GLY A 87 -20.78 35.25 -5.87
CA GLY A 87 -21.21 35.95 -7.09
C GLY A 87 -22.72 36.19 -7.20
N MET A 88 -23.52 35.64 -6.28
CA MET A 88 -24.97 35.90 -6.15
C MET A 88 -25.29 37.06 -5.19
N LYS A 89 -24.27 37.72 -4.62
CA LYS A 89 -24.42 38.94 -3.81
C LYS A 89 -24.33 40.20 -4.65
#